data_AF-A0A101GVP7-F1
#
_entry.id   AF-A0A101GVP7-F1
#
_cell.length_a   1.000
_cell.length_b   1.000
_cell.length_c   1.000
_cell.angle_alpha   90.00
_cell.angle_beta   90.00
_cell.angle_gamma   90.00
#
_symmetry.space_group_name_H-M   'P 1'
#
loop_
_entity.id
_entity.type
_entity.pdbx_description
1 polymer ?
#
loop_
_entity_poly.entity_id
_entity_poly.type
_entity_poly.pdbx_seq_one_letter_code
_entity_poly.pdbx_strand_id
1 'polypeptide(L)' 'MILSKNYQEIHRCSTSETSKAISEGYSALRVTGEMTWILKSNLGVEKIFEYEAKLNIFFTEHPCIAIYQYN' A
#
# COMPACT_ATOMS: atom_id res chain seq x y z
N MET A 1 6.51 7.31 -3.08
CA MET A 1 6.98 5.93 -3.31
C MET A 1 5.89 5.17 -4.05
N ILE A 2 6.25 4.43 -5.12
CA ILE A 2 5.30 3.60 -5.89
C ILE A 2 5.39 2.16 -5.38
N LEU A 3 4.25 1.60 -5.02
CA LEU A 3 4.12 0.27 -4.41
C LEU A 3 3.69 -0.78 -5.47
N SER A 4 4.37 -1.94 -5.49
CA SER A 4 4.22 -3.03 -6.49
C SER A 4 3.24 -4.13 -6.05
N LYS A 5 2.97 -5.13 -6.89
CA LYS A 5 1.93 -6.18 -6.72
C LYS A 5 2.05 -7.11 -5.51
N ASN A 6 3.11 -6.99 -4.71
CA ASN A 6 3.40 -7.93 -3.63
C ASN A 6 3.14 -7.31 -2.26
N TYR A 7 2.07 -7.76 -1.60
CA TYR A 7 1.69 -7.31 -0.26
C TYR A 7 2.87 -7.30 0.73
N GLN A 8 3.73 -8.32 0.74
CA GLN A 8 4.83 -8.41 1.69
C GLN A 8 5.89 -7.33 1.45
N GLU A 9 6.16 -7.02 0.18
CA GLU A 9 7.09 -5.95 -0.17
C GLU A 9 6.49 -4.58 0.15
N ILE A 10 5.20 -4.40 -0.11
CA ILE A 10 4.48 -3.16 0.21
C ILE A 10 4.47 -2.92 1.70
N HIS A 11 4.09 -3.92 2.48
CA HIS A 11 4.03 -3.84 3.94
C HIS A 11 5.41 -3.47 4.49
N ARG A 12 6.45 -4.24 4.13
CA ARG A 12 7.82 -3.98 4.58
C ARG A 12 8.30 -2.57 4.26
N CYS A 13 8.12 -2.14 3.01
CA CYS A 13 8.58 -0.83 2.56
C CYS A 13 7.78 0.30 3.21
N SER A 14 6.47 0.13 3.33
CA SER A 14 5.59 1.12 3.97
C SER A 14 5.90 1.24 5.46
N THR A 15 6.19 0.15 6.16
CA THR A 15 6.63 0.22 7.58
C THR A 15 7.94 0.99 7.72
N SER A 16 8.96 0.66 6.92
CA SER A 16 10.28 1.31 7.05
C SER A 16 10.22 2.80 6.71
N GLU A 17 9.55 3.16 5.62
CA GLU A 17 9.43 4.57 5.22
C GLU A 17 8.50 5.37 6.15
N THR A 18 7.49 4.72 6.75
CA THR A 18 6.65 5.41 7.74
C THR A 18 7.47 5.73 8.98
N SER A 19 8.22 4.77 9.51
CA SER A 19 9.12 5.00 10.65
C SER A 19 10.15 6.08 10.37
N LYS A 20 10.70 6.10 9.14
CA LYS A 20 11.63 7.14 8.71
C LYS A 20 10.97 8.52 8.68
N ALA A 21 9.80 8.65 8.05
CA ALA A 21 9.08 9.93 7.98
C ALA A 21 8.73 10.47 9.37
N ILE A 22 8.29 9.61 10.29
CA ILE A 22 8.04 10.00 11.68
C ILE A 22 9.34 10.45 12.38
N SER A 23 10.45 9.73 12.17
CA SER A 23 11.75 10.11 12.74
C SER A 23 12.30 11.44 12.22
N GLU A 24 11.93 11.82 10.99
CA GLU A 24 12.29 13.09 10.35
C GLU A 24 11.36 14.25 10.79
N GLY A 25 10.34 13.98 11.63
CA GLY A 25 9.43 14.98 12.17
C GLY A 25 8.16 15.22 11.35
N TYR A 26 7.90 14.40 10.31
CA TYR A 26 6.63 14.46 9.58
C TYR A 26 5.51 13.78 10.36
N SER A 27 4.27 14.23 10.17
CA SER A 27 3.12 13.67 10.89
C SER A 27 2.65 12.32 10.33
N ALA A 28 2.88 12.05 9.05
CA ALA A 28 2.47 10.83 8.38
C ALA A 28 3.21 10.65 7.04
N LEU A 29 3.26 9.41 6.55
CA LEU A 29 3.69 9.09 5.20
C LEU A 29 2.49 9.11 4.23
N ARG A 30 2.70 9.61 3.00
CA ARG A 30 1.75 9.42 1.89
C ARG A 30 2.41 8.58 0.79
N VAL A 31 1.74 7.49 0.39
CA VAL A 31 2.21 6.57 -0.66
C VAL A 31 1.23 6.48 -1.81
N THR A 32 1.71 6.05 -2.97
CA THR A 32 0.89 5.80 -4.16
C THR A 32 1.03 4.35 -4.59
N GLY A 33 -0.08 3.64 -4.77
CA GLY A 33 -0.12 2.27 -5.27
C GLY A 33 -0.58 2.21 -6.72
N GLU A 34 0.14 1.45 -7.56
CA GLU A 34 -0.24 1.19 -8.96
C GLU A 34 -1.31 0.08 -8.97
N MET A 35 -2.45 0.28 -9.66
CA MET A 35 -3.60 -0.64 -9.66
C MET A 35 -4.02 -1.15 -11.03
N THR A 36 -3.40 -0.73 -12.14
CA THR A 36 -3.72 -1.22 -13.52
C THR A 36 -3.63 -2.74 -13.62
N TRP A 37 -2.82 -3.38 -12.78
CA TRP A 37 -2.72 -4.83 -12.71
C TRP A 37 -4.02 -5.54 -12.33
N ILE A 38 -4.97 -4.89 -11.64
CA ILE A 38 -6.27 -5.49 -11.32
C ILE A 38 -7.14 -5.65 -12.56
N LEU A 39 -6.90 -4.86 -13.61
CA LEU A 39 -7.67 -4.89 -14.86
C LEU A 39 -7.35 -6.12 -15.72
N LYS A 40 -6.40 -6.96 -15.31
CA LYS A 40 -6.07 -8.21 -16.02
C LYS A 40 -7.21 -9.22 -15.87
N SER A 41 -7.71 -9.72 -16.99
CA SER A 41 -8.90 -10.59 -17.09
C SER A 41 -8.84 -11.92 -16.34
N ASN A 42 -7.66 -12.33 -15.87
CA ASN A 42 -7.45 -13.58 -15.15
C ASN A 42 -7.33 -13.41 -13.61
N LEU A 43 -7.55 -12.20 -13.10
CA LEU A 43 -7.49 -11.93 -11.67
C LEU A 43 -8.89 -12.10 -11.05
N GLY A 44 -9.06 -13.11 -10.20
CA GLY A 44 -10.29 -13.27 -9.41
C GLY A 44 -10.46 -12.12 -8.43
N VAL A 45 -11.70 -11.65 -8.26
CA VAL A 45 -12.05 -10.53 -7.36
C VAL A 45 -11.64 -10.81 -5.92
N GLU A 46 -11.62 -12.07 -5.52
CA GLU A 46 -11.25 -12.55 -4.19
C GLU A 46 -9.81 -12.16 -3.84
N LYS A 47 -8.90 -12.19 -4.83
CA LYS A 47 -7.50 -11.79 -4.64
C LYS A 47 -7.36 -10.29 -4.41
N ILE A 48 -8.24 -9.49 -5.01
CA ILE A 48 -8.29 -8.04 -4.78
C ILE A 48 -8.79 -7.78 -3.36
N PHE A 49 -9.88 -8.44 -2.94
CA PHE A 49 -10.40 -8.31 -1.58
C PHE A 49 -9.39 -8.74 -0.52
N GLU A 50 -8.70 -9.87 -0.70
CA GLU A 50 -7.66 -10.32 0.23
C GLU A 50 -6.52 -9.32 0.34
N TYR A 51 -6.09 -8.77 -0.80
CA TYR A 51 -5.04 -7.75 -0.85
C TYR A 51 -5.45 -6.45 -0.13
N GLU A 52 -6.63 -5.90 -0.45
CA GLU A 52 -7.15 -4.67 0.17
C GLU A 52 -7.41 -4.87 1.68
N ALA A 53 -7.95 -6.01 2.09
CA ALA A 53 -8.19 -6.30 3.50
C ALA A 53 -6.90 -6.26 4.33
N LYS A 54 -5.81 -6.85 3.80
CA LYS A 54 -4.52 -6.84 4.47
C LYS A 54 -3.92 -5.43 4.55
N LEU A 55 -4.06 -4.63 3.48
CA LEU A 55 -3.58 -3.25 3.47
C LEU A 55 -4.39 -2.34 4.40
N ASN A 56 -5.70 -2.54 4.50
CA ASN A 56 -6.55 -1.76 5.42
C ASN A 56 -6.15 -1.94 6.88
N ILE A 57 -5.73 -3.15 7.29
CA ILE A 57 -5.18 -3.39 8.63
C ILE A 57 -3.92 -2.53 8.83
N PHE A 58 -2.97 -2.59 7.89
CA PHE A 58 -1.74 -1.80 7.96
C PHE A 58 -1.99 -0.30 8.06
N PHE A 59 -2.84 0.28 7.20
CA PHE A 59 -3.11 1.72 7.22
C PHE A 59 -3.88 2.20 8.46
N THR A 60 -4.53 1.29 9.18
CA THR A 60 -5.17 1.61 10.47
C THR A 60 -4.15 1.68 11.61
N GLU A 61 -3.10 0.87 11.55
CA GLU A 61 -2.09 0.75 12.63
C GLU A 61 -0.92 1.74 12.47
N HIS A 62 -0.76 2.35 11.30
CA HIS A 62 0.36 3.21 10.99
C HIS A 62 -0.09 4.60 10.50
N PRO A 63 0.65 5.68 10.82
CA PRO A 63 0.41 7.02 10.28
C PRO A 63 0.85 7.09 8.81
N CYS A 64 0.15 6.36 7.95
CA CYS A 64 0.42 6.20 6.53
C CYS A 64 -0.89 6.20 5.75
N ILE A 65 -0.94 6.99 4.67
CA ILE A 65 -2.10 7.08 3.78
C ILE A 65 -1.69 6.65 2.39
N ALA A 66 -2.44 5.74 1.79
CA ALA A 66 -2.26 5.34 0.40
C ALA A 66 -3.30 5.95 -0.53
N ILE A 67 -2.86 6.29 -1.74
CA ILE A 67 -3.71 6.63 -2.88
C ILE A 67 -3.45 5.61 -3.98
N TYR A 68 -4.52 5.03 -4.52
CA TYR A 68 -4.40 4.12 -5.65
C TYR A 68 -4.55 4.85 -6.98
N GLN A 69 -3.69 4.50 -7.94
CA GLN A 69 -3.64 5.12 -9.26
C GLN A 69 -3.62 4.04 -10.34
N TYR A 70 -4.32 4.32 -11.43
CA TYR A 70 -4.24 3.57 -12.68
C TYR A 70 -3.35 4.35 -13.65
N ASN A 71 -2.69 3.64 -14.57
CA ASN A 71 -1.94 4.23 -15.68
C ASN A 71 -2.85 4.50 -16.87
#